data_AF-A0A2M7XS39-F1
#
_entry.id   AF-A0A2M7XS39-F1
#
_cell.length_a   1.000
_cell.length_b   1.000
_cell.length_c   1.000
_cell.angle_alpha   90.00
_cell.angle_beta   90.00
_cell.angle_gamma   90.00
#
_symmetry.space_group_name_H-M   'P 1'
#
loop_
_entity.id
_entity.type
_entity.pdbx_description
1 polymer ?
#
loop_
_entity_poly.entity_id
_entity_poly.type
_entity_poly.pdbx_seq_one_letter_code
_entity_poly.pdbx_strand_id
1 'polypeptide(L)'
;EDEPGGSYKNIEGSSLGDWMKTTRSESKVFSVSGKDRAAILAAGREADGVYWYQWNTGKFITSTYYTEAYPEYIQAFNDSDYPAQYINEKWIKSQPDSFYEAVTQTPDDYLFERDLSRRTADTETDPHRHHPIFPHEIAAGKTGLSKSYYEGFGFMPWLDEITLKLAATIAKEEKLGQDDTPDLLIVSLSAHDVIFHCTGPESHEEAEVEMTLDNYLAQFMTALETNVPKQDILYVLAADHGGMSLPEYLQEKGIDAHRRGVQAKIFRDSLKTAILNKCQTSDSLFLAFQTLDIYWNDVFAEAHGIQKSAVDQFIRQEALKQDWIAAVYSREQLDDYTHLDSLGMLVAHSWNTRKGADWVIVQAEYNYLSSLPKGTGHGAPYYYDMHVPWLMMGTGLKPQSIRQKVRTIDIAPTLAEILKVTPPNHLDGKSVLSLVRN
;
A
#
# COMPACT_ATOMS: atom_id res chain seq x y z
N GLU A 1 8.04 -24.24 4.29
CA GLU A 1 6.74 -24.34 3.63
C GLU A 1 6.82 -23.48 2.40
N ASP A 2 6.46 -24.00 1.23
CA ASP A 2 6.41 -23.19 0.01
C ASP A 2 5.35 -22.12 0.22
N GLU A 3 5.77 -20.86 0.30
CA GLU A 3 4.80 -19.77 0.37
C GLU A 3 4.01 -19.70 -0.93
N PRO A 4 2.70 -19.43 -0.84
CA PRO A 4 1.86 -19.34 -2.03
C PRO A 4 2.39 -18.25 -2.96
N GLY A 5 2.71 -18.62 -4.20
CA GLY A 5 3.12 -17.66 -5.22
C GLY A 5 2.00 -16.67 -5.55
N GLY A 6 2.33 -15.43 -5.93
CA GLY A 6 1.37 -14.42 -6.36
C GLY A 6 1.11 -14.40 -7.87
N SER A 7 -0.06 -13.93 -8.31
CA SER A 7 -0.38 -13.79 -9.75
C SER A 7 -1.40 -12.70 -10.04
N TYR A 8 -1.44 -12.21 -11.28
CA TYR A 8 -2.40 -11.21 -11.77
C TYR A 8 -3.81 -11.78 -12.07
N LYS A 9 -4.07 -13.07 -11.77
CA LYS A 9 -5.27 -13.80 -12.21
C LYS A 9 -6.61 -13.21 -11.74
N ASN A 10 -6.62 -12.50 -10.62
CA ASN A 10 -7.85 -11.95 -10.03
C ASN A 10 -8.19 -10.54 -10.55
N ILE A 11 -7.35 -9.96 -11.41
CA ILE A 11 -7.50 -8.61 -11.94
C ILE A 11 -8.14 -8.65 -13.32
N GLU A 12 -9.19 -7.84 -13.49
CA GLU A 12 -10.02 -7.83 -14.70
C GLU A 12 -9.52 -6.83 -15.75
N GLY A 13 -8.82 -5.78 -15.31
CA GLY A 13 -8.21 -4.77 -16.17
C GLY A 13 -6.85 -5.19 -16.73
N SER A 14 -6.30 -4.35 -17.61
CA SER A 14 -4.91 -4.42 -18.10
C SER A 14 -4.12 -3.20 -17.62
N SER A 15 -2.81 -3.37 -17.45
CA SER A 15 -1.89 -2.32 -16.98
C SER A 15 -1.33 -1.49 -18.15
N LEU A 16 -0.63 -0.39 -17.83
CA LEU A 16 0.15 0.36 -18.81
C LEU A 16 1.17 -0.54 -19.55
N GLY A 17 1.82 -1.46 -18.83
CA GLY A 17 2.77 -2.42 -19.40
C GLY A 17 2.12 -3.33 -20.44
N ASP A 18 0.91 -3.81 -20.16
CA ASP A 18 0.13 -4.61 -21.11
C ASP A 18 -0.20 -3.80 -22.39
N TRP A 19 -0.55 -2.51 -22.25
CA TRP A 19 -0.85 -1.62 -23.39
C TRP A 19 0.41 -1.32 -24.22
N MET A 20 1.56 -1.17 -23.56
CA MET A 20 2.85 -1.01 -24.21
C MET A 20 3.19 -2.23 -25.04
N LYS A 21 3.15 -3.43 -24.46
CA LYS A 21 3.44 -4.70 -25.15
C LYS A 21 2.46 -4.99 -26.28
N THR A 22 1.20 -4.60 -26.13
CA THR A 22 0.20 -4.68 -27.22
C THR A 22 0.58 -3.80 -28.42
N THR A 23 1.15 -2.62 -28.17
CA THR A 23 1.56 -1.67 -29.21
C THR A 23 2.94 -2.01 -29.78
N ARG A 24 3.85 -2.49 -28.93
CA ARG A 24 5.25 -2.78 -29.20
C ARG A 24 5.63 -4.04 -28.41
N SER A 25 5.57 -5.20 -29.04
CA SER A 25 5.82 -6.49 -28.36
C SER A 25 7.21 -6.58 -27.72
N GLU A 26 8.14 -5.75 -28.20
CA GLU A 26 9.54 -5.75 -27.79
C GLU A 26 9.77 -4.90 -26.53
N SER A 27 8.78 -4.09 -26.13
CA SER A 27 8.82 -3.36 -24.85
C SER A 27 8.97 -4.35 -23.70
N LYS A 28 9.91 -4.07 -22.80
CA LYS A 28 10.10 -4.81 -21.56
C LYS A 28 9.39 -4.14 -20.39
N VAL A 29 8.79 -4.95 -19.53
CA VAL A 29 8.03 -4.52 -18.35
C VAL A 29 8.54 -5.31 -17.14
N PHE A 30 9.15 -4.60 -16.20
CA PHE A 30 9.64 -5.18 -14.95
C PHE A 30 9.05 -4.46 -13.75
N SER A 31 8.79 -5.21 -12.67
CA SER A 31 8.32 -4.63 -11.41
C SER A 31 9.03 -5.23 -10.19
N VAL A 32 9.45 -4.37 -9.26
CA VAL A 32 10.13 -4.76 -8.02
C VAL A 32 9.48 -4.09 -6.82
N SER A 33 9.28 -4.80 -5.71
CA SER A 33 8.73 -4.21 -4.48
C SER A 33 9.14 -4.96 -3.20
N GLY A 34 8.99 -4.32 -2.05
CA GLY A 34 8.96 -5.03 -0.76
C GLY A 34 7.70 -5.86 -0.52
N LYS A 35 6.65 -5.69 -1.36
CA LYS A 35 5.34 -6.34 -1.22
C LYS A 35 4.90 -6.99 -2.53
N ASP A 36 4.44 -8.22 -2.45
CA ASP A 36 3.90 -9.00 -3.57
C ASP A 36 2.81 -8.27 -4.36
N ARG A 37 1.78 -7.76 -3.68
CA ARG A 37 0.65 -7.05 -4.28
C ARG A 37 1.07 -5.78 -5.01
N ALA A 38 2.06 -5.06 -4.49
CA ALA A 38 2.52 -3.83 -5.12
C ALA A 38 3.35 -4.12 -6.38
N ALA A 39 4.17 -5.18 -6.38
CA ALA A 39 4.87 -5.63 -7.57
C ALA A 39 3.90 -6.19 -8.63
N ILE A 40 2.96 -7.04 -8.23
CA ILE A 40 2.06 -7.76 -9.14
C ILE A 40 1.05 -6.82 -9.79
N LEU A 41 0.36 -5.99 -8.99
CA LEU A 41 -0.77 -5.20 -9.49
C LEU A 41 -0.36 -4.10 -10.47
N ALA A 42 0.84 -3.54 -10.28
CA ALA A 42 1.35 -2.48 -11.14
C ALA A 42 1.92 -3.03 -12.47
N ALA A 43 2.54 -4.21 -12.44
CA ALA A 43 3.19 -4.80 -13.62
C ALA A 43 2.20 -5.15 -14.74
N GLY A 44 1.05 -5.73 -14.38
CA GLY A 44 0.10 -6.27 -15.33
C GLY A 44 0.27 -7.77 -15.61
N ARG A 45 -0.39 -8.22 -16.66
CA ARG A 45 -0.46 -9.63 -17.04
C ARG A 45 0.81 -10.08 -17.76
N GLU A 46 1.32 -9.25 -18.65
CA GLU A 46 2.35 -9.62 -19.64
C GLU A 46 3.77 -9.18 -19.24
N ALA A 47 4.02 -8.94 -17.94
CA ALA A 47 5.31 -8.47 -17.47
C ALA A 47 6.42 -9.52 -17.63
N ASP A 48 7.62 -9.09 -18.02
CA ASP A 48 8.79 -9.96 -18.23
C ASP A 48 9.42 -10.42 -16.91
N GLY A 49 9.24 -9.65 -15.84
CA GLY A 49 9.70 -10.05 -14.51
C GLY A 49 9.05 -9.24 -13.39
N VAL A 50 8.54 -9.97 -12.39
CA VAL A 50 7.92 -9.39 -11.19
C VAL A 50 8.56 -10.02 -9.97
N TYR A 51 9.19 -9.19 -9.14
CA TYR A 51 9.98 -9.63 -8.00
C TYR A 51 9.53 -8.91 -6.72
N TRP A 52 9.40 -9.64 -5.62
CA TRP A 52 9.08 -9.04 -4.32
C TRP A 52 9.90 -9.61 -3.19
N TYR A 53 10.14 -8.79 -2.16
CA TYR A 53 10.87 -9.20 -0.97
C TYR A 53 10.13 -10.27 -0.18
N GLN A 54 10.85 -11.33 0.15
CA GLN A 54 10.38 -12.44 0.96
C GLN A 54 10.80 -12.24 2.41
N TRP A 55 9.86 -11.75 3.22
CA TRP A 55 10.07 -11.32 4.60
C TRP A 55 10.71 -12.38 5.50
N ASN A 56 10.55 -13.66 5.18
CA ASN A 56 11.06 -14.75 5.99
C ASN A 56 12.51 -15.15 5.65
N THR A 57 13.02 -14.75 4.48
CA THR A 57 14.30 -15.24 3.94
C THR A 57 15.22 -14.13 3.44
N GLY A 58 14.73 -12.90 3.30
CA GLY A 58 15.52 -11.78 2.79
C GLY A 58 15.73 -11.76 1.29
N LYS A 59 15.16 -12.73 0.55
CA LYS A 59 15.34 -12.88 -0.90
C LYS A 59 14.25 -12.14 -1.66
N PHE A 60 14.55 -11.68 -2.87
CA PHE A 60 13.53 -11.29 -3.83
C PHE A 60 13.06 -12.52 -4.60
N ILE A 61 11.77 -12.83 -4.48
CA ILE A 61 11.16 -14.00 -5.13
C ILE A 61 10.19 -13.60 -6.23
N THR A 62 9.81 -14.56 -7.06
CA THR A 62 8.76 -14.45 -8.07
C THR A 62 7.86 -15.70 -8.01
N SER A 63 6.91 -15.84 -8.93
CA SER A 63 6.09 -17.05 -9.08
C SER A 63 6.18 -17.64 -10.47
N THR A 64 5.75 -18.90 -10.59
CA THR A 64 5.61 -19.62 -11.87
C THR A 64 4.58 -19.02 -12.82
N TYR A 65 3.85 -17.98 -12.39
CA TYR A 65 3.06 -17.17 -13.30
C TYR A 65 3.93 -16.33 -14.24
N TYR A 66 5.11 -15.88 -13.78
CA TYR A 66 6.01 -14.99 -14.52
C TYR A 66 7.22 -15.72 -15.09
N THR A 67 7.85 -16.61 -14.31
CA THR A 67 8.98 -17.40 -14.78
C THR A 67 9.10 -18.76 -14.07
N GLU A 68 9.57 -19.77 -14.79
CA GLU A 68 9.87 -21.10 -14.25
C GLU A 68 11.23 -21.14 -13.53
N ALA A 69 12.16 -20.25 -13.90
CA ALA A 69 13.50 -20.19 -13.34
C ALA A 69 14.01 -18.75 -13.23
N TYR A 70 14.81 -18.48 -12.20
CA TYR A 70 15.43 -17.18 -12.03
C TYR A 70 16.50 -16.94 -13.10
N PRO A 71 16.56 -15.74 -13.71
CA PRO A 71 17.75 -15.29 -14.41
C PRO A 71 18.97 -15.32 -13.49
N GLU A 72 20.16 -15.60 -14.03
CA GLU A 72 21.40 -15.73 -13.26
C GLU A 72 21.70 -14.49 -12.40
N TYR A 73 21.39 -13.28 -12.90
CA TYR A 73 21.62 -12.04 -12.17
C TYR A 73 20.67 -11.86 -10.97
N ILE A 74 19.44 -12.39 -11.03
CA ILE A 74 18.52 -12.40 -9.88
C ILE A 74 19.01 -13.40 -8.83
N GLN A 75 19.47 -14.57 -9.28
CA GLN A 75 20.06 -15.56 -8.39
C GLN A 75 21.30 -15.01 -7.69
N ALA A 76 22.22 -14.39 -8.43
CA ALA A 76 23.41 -13.76 -7.86
C ALA A 76 23.08 -12.62 -6.88
N PHE A 77 22.02 -11.84 -7.17
CA PHE A 77 21.54 -10.81 -6.24
C PHE A 77 21.07 -11.42 -4.92
N ASN A 78 20.27 -12.49 -4.98
CA ASN A 78 19.78 -13.20 -3.80
C ASN A 78 20.90 -13.92 -3.03
N ASP A 79 21.88 -14.48 -3.73
CA ASP A 79 23.02 -15.17 -3.14
C ASP A 79 24.00 -14.21 -2.47
N SER A 80 23.93 -12.91 -2.79
CA SER A 80 24.70 -11.85 -2.10
C SER A 80 24.19 -11.54 -0.69
N ASP A 81 22.97 -12.01 -0.35
CA ASP A 81 22.29 -11.79 0.93
C ASP A 81 22.47 -10.35 1.45
N TYR A 82 21.99 -9.38 0.68
CA TYR A 82 22.11 -7.96 1.05
C TYR A 82 21.61 -7.66 2.46
N PRO A 83 20.45 -8.18 2.93
CA PRO A 83 20.03 -7.95 4.30
C PRO A 83 21.09 -8.34 5.33
N ALA A 84 21.77 -9.49 5.15
CA ALA A 84 22.79 -9.94 6.09
C ALA A 84 23.96 -8.98 6.29
N GLN A 85 24.23 -8.11 5.31
CA GLN A 85 25.30 -7.13 5.38
C GLN A 85 25.01 -6.02 6.41
N TYR A 86 23.75 -5.85 6.82
CA TYR A 86 23.30 -4.85 7.78
C TYR A 86 23.14 -5.40 9.21
N ILE A 87 23.58 -6.63 9.50
CA ILE A 87 23.31 -7.27 10.80
C ILE A 87 23.86 -6.51 12.02
N ASN A 88 24.92 -5.73 11.83
CA ASN A 88 25.52 -4.90 12.89
C ASN A 88 25.29 -3.40 12.65
N GLU A 89 24.55 -3.04 11.60
CA GLU A 89 24.27 -1.65 11.27
C GLU A 89 23.18 -1.11 12.18
N LYS A 90 23.20 0.21 12.35
CA LYS A 90 22.17 0.95 13.08
C LYS A 90 21.61 2.01 12.18
N TRP A 91 20.29 2.15 12.17
CA TRP A 91 19.66 3.28 11.57
C TRP A 91 19.77 4.48 12.52
N ILE A 92 20.46 5.52 12.06
CA ILE A 92 20.75 6.74 12.81
C ILE A 92 20.18 7.94 12.07
N LYS A 93 19.93 9.03 12.82
CA LYS A 93 19.57 10.32 12.25
C LYS A 93 20.67 10.87 11.34
N SER A 94 20.34 11.23 10.11
CA SER A 94 21.25 11.86 9.15
C SER A 94 21.50 13.34 9.41
N GLN A 95 20.62 14.00 10.17
CA GLN A 95 20.70 15.41 10.53
C GLN A 95 20.95 15.61 12.04
N PRO A 96 21.35 16.81 12.52
CA PRO A 96 21.42 17.09 13.96
C PRO A 96 20.03 17.10 14.59
N ASP A 97 19.92 16.82 15.90
CA ASP A 97 18.62 16.77 16.62
C ASP A 97 17.76 18.04 16.42
N SER A 98 18.38 19.22 16.36
CA SER A 98 17.70 20.49 16.12
C SER A 98 16.93 20.55 14.78
N PHE A 99 17.33 19.74 13.80
CA PHE A 99 16.59 19.62 12.55
C PHE A 99 15.26 18.92 12.79
N TYR A 100 15.29 17.74 13.44
CA TYR A 100 14.07 16.97 13.71
C TYR A 100 13.13 17.74 14.63
N GLU A 101 13.65 18.34 15.71
CA GLU A 101 12.88 19.22 16.60
C GLU A 101 12.15 20.36 15.86
N ALA A 102 12.66 20.78 14.69
CA ALA A 102 12.07 21.84 13.87
C ALA A 102 11.06 21.34 12.82
N VAL A 103 11.12 20.07 12.40
CA VAL A 103 10.29 19.53 11.29
C VAL A 103 9.29 18.47 11.74
N THR A 104 9.47 17.88 12.92
CA THR A 104 8.55 16.89 13.50
C THR A 104 7.53 17.57 14.40
N GLN A 105 6.49 16.85 14.84
CA GLN A 105 5.49 17.38 15.77
C GLN A 105 5.37 16.57 17.06
N THR A 106 6.06 15.44 17.15
CA THR A 106 6.20 14.60 18.33
C THR A 106 7.68 14.52 18.76
N PRO A 107 7.98 14.33 20.06
CA PRO A 107 9.34 14.03 20.49
C PRO A 107 9.75 12.62 20.03
N ASP A 108 11.06 12.35 19.96
CA ASP A 108 11.63 11.04 19.60
C ASP A 108 11.07 9.88 20.45
N ASP A 109 10.74 10.13 21.72
CA ASP A 109 10.17 9.13 22.64
C ASP A 109 8.64 9.32 22.77
N TYR A 110 7.92 9.46 21.67
CA TYR A 110 6.47 9.66 21.72
C TYR A 110 5.77 8.36 22.12
N LEU A 111 4.95 8.44 23.19
CA LEU A 111 4.39 7.27 23.87
C LEU A 111 3.59 6.34 22.94
N PHE A 112 2.91 6.89 21.94
CA PHE A 112 2.01 6.14 21.07
C PHE A 112 2.68 5.61 19.80
N GLU A 113 3.99 5.79 19.65
CA GLU A 113 4.79 5.18 18.59
C GLU A 113 5.24 3.76 18.98
N ARG A 114 5.42 2.91 17.96
CA ARG A 114 5.83 1.51 18.12
C ARG A 114 7.33 1.38 17.94
N ASP A 115 7.94 0.52 18.75
CA ASP A 115 9.35 0.17 18.65
C ASP A 115 9.63 -0.67 17.40
N LEU A 116 10.46 -0.13 16.50
CA LEU A 116 10.90 -0.77 15.26
C LEU A 116 11.99 -1.82 15.49
N SER A 117 12.77 -1.70 16.57
CA SER A 117 13.98 -2.48 16.80
C SER A 117 13.72 -3.95 17.18
N ARG A 118 12.53 -4.25 17.74
CA ARG A 118 12.23 -5.55 18.35
C ARG A 118 10.79 -6.02 18.14
N ARG A 119 10.53 -6.53 16.95
CA ARG A 119 9.30 -7.26 16.63
C ARG A 119 9.50 -8.78 16.69
N THR A 120 9.62 -9.33 17.90
CA THR A 120 9.13 -10.71 18.08
C THR A 120 7.66 -10.62 18.46
N ALA A 121 6.82 -11.54 17.98
CA ALA A 121 5.39 -11.57 18.32
C ALA A 121 5.11 -11.53 19.84
N ASP A 122 6.11 -11.87 20.66
CA ASP A 122 6.05 -11.90 22.12
C ASP A 122 6.36 -10.56 22.82
N THR A 123 6.82 -9.51 22.10
CA THR A 123 7.31 -8.25 22.72
C THR A 123 6.35 -7.07 22.61
N GLU A 124 5.30 -7.14 21.78
CA GLU A 124 4.32 -6.02 21.63
C GLU A 124 3.40 -5.81 22.84
N THR A 125 3.41 -6.73 23.81
CA THR A 125 2.56 -6.66 25.01
C THR A 125 3.29 -6.21 26.27
N ASP A 126 4.55 -5.80 26.20
CA ASP A 126 5.29 -5.29 27.36
C ASP A 126 5.14 -3.75 27.47
N PRO A 127 4.27 -3.24 28.36
CA PRO A 127 4.06 -1.80 28.55
C PRO A 127 5.26 -1.09 29.19
N HIS A 128 6.31 -1.83 29.59
CA HIS A 128 7.51 -1.29 30.25
C HIS A 128 8.74 -1.25 29.32
N ARG A 129 8.63 -1.70 28.07
CA ARG A 129 9.71 -1.69 27.07
C ARG A 129 9.31 -0.86 25.87
N HIS A 130 9.34 0.45 26.04
CA HIS A 130 8.99 1.42 25.02
C HIS A 130 10.18 2.33 24.82
N HIS A 131 10.85 2.19 23.67
CA HIS A 131 11.86 3.13 23.22
C HIS A 131 11.81 3.21 21.68
N PRO A 132 10.82 3.90 21.09
CA PRO A 132 10.83 4.25 19.67
C PRO A 132 11.86 5.34 19.38
N ILE A 133 13.03 5.30 20.02
CA ILE A 133 14.05 6.36 19.94
C ILE A 133 15.20 5.90 19.06
N PHE A 134 15.81 6.84 18.35
CA PHE A 134 17.06 6.55 17.65
C PHE A 134 18.21 6.26 18.64
N PRO A 135 19.18 5.41 18.28
CA PRO A 135 19.29 4.68 17.02
C PRO A 135 18.51 3.35 17.02
N HIS A 136 17.96 2.98 15.85
CA HIS A 136 17.24 1.73 15.66
C HIS A 136 18.19 0.62 15.18
N GLU A 137 18.06 -0.59 15.71
CA GLU A 137 18.82 -1.77 15.31
C GLU A 137 17.90 -2.98 15.22
N ILE A 138 18.14 -3.89 14.27
CA ILE A 138 17.36 -5.13 14.20
C ILE A 138 17.89 -6.05 15.29
N ALA A 139 17.03 -6.51 16.21
CA ALA A 139 17.45 -7.55 17.16
C ALA A 139 17.77 -8.86 16.43
N ALA A 140 19.06 -9.08 16.15
CA ALA A 140 19.57 -10.39 15.80
C ALA A 140 19.35 -11.32 17.00
N GLY A 141 18.50 -12.33 16.84
CA GLY A 141 18.28 -13.34 17.87
C GLY A 141 19.59 -14.06 18.23
N LYS A 142 19.54 -15.01 19.19
CA LYS A 142 20.71 -15.79 19.64
C LYS A 142 21.49 -16.50 18.51
N THR A 143 20.90 -16.68 17.33
CA THR A 143 21.44 -17.44 16.20
C THR A 143 21.87 -16.58 15.00
N GLY A 144 21.78 -15.25 15.04
CA GLY A 144 22.09 -14.39 13.89
C GLY A 144 20.91 -14.23 12.91
N LEU A 145 21.15 -14.42 11.60
CA LEU A 145 20.23 -14.26 10.45
C LEU A 145 19.01 -15.22 10.49
N SER A 146 18.15 -15.05 11.49
CA SER A 146 16.91 -15.82 11.67
C SER A 146 15.78 -15.28 10.79
N LYS A 147 14.67 -16.05 10.70
CA LYS A 147 13.41 -15.55 10.13
C LYS A 147 13.02 -14.17 10.68
N SER A 148 13.09 -14.01 12.00
CA SER A 148 12.78 -12.74 12.67
C SER A 148 13.72 -11.60 12.31
N TYR A 149 14.97 -11.90 11.92
CA TYR A 149 15.91 -10.89 11.45
C TYR A 149 15.46 -10.34 10.09
N TYR A 150 15.15 -11.22 9.12
CA TYR A 150 14.65 -10.78 7.82
C TYR A 150 13.28 -10.09 7.90
N GLU A 151 12.41 -10.55 8.80
CA GLU A 151 11.14 -9.85 9.08
C GLU A 151 11.41 -8.45 9.62
N GLY A 152 12.33 -8.30 10.58
CA GLY A 152 12.72 -7.02 11.15
C GLY A 152 13.44 -6.11 10.15
N PHE A 153 14.22 -6.67 9.22
CA PHE A 153 14.87 -5.91 8.15
C PHE A 153 13.86 -5.16 7.28
N GLY A 154 12.68 -5.74 7.03
CA GLY A 154 11.64 -5.07 6.26
C GLY A 154 11.00 -3.86 6.96
N PHE A 155 11.31 -3.63 8.25
CA PHE A 155 10.92 -2.43 9.01
C PHE A 155 12.04 -1.37 9.04
N MET A 156 13.10 -1.55 8.25
CA MET A 156 14.21 -0.60 8.14
C MET A 156 14.22 0.05 6.75
N PRO A 157 14.71 1.30 6.61
CA PRO A 157 14.78 1.97 5.31
C PRO A 157 15.66 1.21 4.29
N TRP A 158 16.56 0.35 4.76
CA TRP A 158 17.42 -0.49 3.93
C TRP A 158 16.66 -1.44 3.00
N LEU A 159 15.38 -1.77 3.30
CA LEU A 159 14.53 -2.52 2.36
C LEU A 159 14.34 -1.75 1.05
N ASP A 160 14.14 -0.43 1.11
CA ASP A 160 13.95 0.39 -0.09
C ASP A 160 15.28 0.56 -0.84
N GLU A 161 16.41 0.63 -0.13
CA GLU A 161 17.75 0.61 -0.73
C GLU A 161 17.97 -0.62 -1.60
N ILE A 162 17.76 -1.82 -1.04
CA ILE A 162 18.00 -3.06 -1.78
C ILE A 162 16.96 -3.29 -2.89
N THR A 163 15.74 -2.76 -2.73
CA THR A 163 14.70 -2.77 -3.76
C THR A 163 15.13 -1.94 -4.97
N LEU A 164 15.62 -0.72 -4.74
CA LEU A 164 16.18 0.15 -5.79
C LEU A 164 17.43 -0.46 -6.43
N LYS A 165 18.28 -1.11 -5.63
CA LYS A 165 19.47 -1.80 -6.13
C LYS A 165 19.13 -2.95 -7.06
N LEU A 166 18.12 -3.76 -6.73
CA LEU A 166 17.65 -4.82 -7.61
C LEU A 166 17.04 -4.24 -8.89
N ALA A 167 16.24 -3.18 -8.78
CA ALA A 167 15.66 -2.50 -9.93
C ALA A 167 16.74 -1.95 -10.89
N ALA A 168 17.81 -1.34 -10.36
CA ALA A 168 18.94 -0.87 -11.17
C ALA A 168 19.72 -2.03 -11.80
N THR A 169 19.85 -3.15 -11.08
CA THR A 169 20.46 -4.38 -11.61
C THR A 169 19.65 -4.91 -12.78
N ILE A 170 18.33 -5.01 -12.64
CA ILE A 170 17.42 -5.40 -13.74
C ILE A 170 17.58 -4.44 -14.92
N ALA A 171 17.53 -3.12 -14.70
CA ALA A 171 17.68 -2.13 -15.76
C ALA A 171 18.97 -2.31 -16.57
N LYS A 172 20.08 -2.60 -15.87
CA LYS A 172 21.39 -2.84 -16.48
C LYS A 172 21.43 -4.15 -17.26
N GLU A 173 21.06 -5.28 -16.64
CA GLU A 173 21.20 -6.61 -17.23
C GLU A 173 20.20 -6.84 -18.36
N GLU A 174 18.99 -6.29 -18.24
CA GLU A 174 17.95 -6.35 -19.28
C GLU A 174 18.09 -5.26 -20.34
N LYS A 175 19.05 -4.35 -20.17
CA LYS A 175 19.33 -3.23 -21.08
C LYS A 175 18.14 -2.30 -21.30
N LEU A 176 17.37 -2.05 -20.24
CA LEU A 176 16.17 -1.22 -20.32
C LEU A 176 16.53 0.20 -20.78
N GLY A 177 15.80 0.73 -21.77
CA GLY A 177 16.01 2.06 -22.34
C GLY A 177 17.30 2.22 -23.16
N GLN A 178 17.92 1.12 -23.59
CA GLN A 178 19.15 1.15 -24.42
C GLN A 178 18.87 0.87 -25.91
N ASP A 179 17.61 0.85 -26.33
CA ASP A 179 17.17 0.84 -27.72
C ASP A 179 16.01 1.82 -27.96
N ASP A 180 15.45 1.85 -29.18
CA ASP A 180 14.40 2.79 -29.58
C ASP A 180 12.99 2.43 -29.06
N THR A 181 12.85 1.28 -28.41
CA THR A 181 11.58 0.79 -27.84
C THR A 181 11.48 1.21 -26.38
N PRO A 182 10.41 1.92 -25.97
CA PRO A 182 10.26 2.31 -24.59
C PRO A 182 9.98 1.08 -23.71
N ASP A 183 10.68 1.02 -22.58
CA ASP A 183 10.48 0.03 -21.52
C ASP A 183 9.80 0.64 -20.30
N LEU A 184 9.27 -0.21 -19.41
CA LEU A 184 8.64 0.19 -18.16
C LEU A 184 9.29 -0.54 -16.99
N LEU A 185 9.93 0.21 -16.11
CA LEU A 185 10.43 -0.27 -14.83
C LEU A 185 9.60 0.32 -13.70
N ILE A 186 8.92 -0.53 -12.94
CA ILE A 186 8.10 -0.15 -11.80
C ILE A 186 8.84 -0.54 -10.52
N VAL A 187 8.97 0.40 -9.59
CA VAL A 187 9.61 0.17 -8.30
C VAL A 187 8.68 0.69 -7.22
N SER A 188 8.22 -0.20 -6.34
CA SER A 188 7.39 0.17 -5.19
C SER A 188 8.20 0.03 -3.91
N LEU A 189 8.42 1.17 -3.27
CA LEU A 189 9.19 1.32 -2.04
C LEU A 189 8.25 1.12 -0.86
N SER A 190 8.55 0.12 -0.04
CA SER A 190 7.62 -0.44 0.96
C SER A 190 8.03 -0.14 2.39
N ALA A 191 9.29 0.24 2.65
CA ALA A 191 9.76 0.51 4.00
C ALA A 191 9.02 1.70 4.61
N HIS A 192 8.78 2.75 3.81
CA HIS A 192 8.03 3.94 4.23
C HIS A 192 6.66 3.60 4.85
N ASP A 193 5.80 2.83 4.16
CA ASP A 193 4.49 2.43 4.72
C ASP A 193 4.62 1.62 6.02
N VAL A 194 5.63 0.77 6.09
CA VAL A 194 5.82 -0.13 7.24
C VAL A 194 6.28 0.65 8.47
N ILE A 195 7.16 1.64 8.28
CA ILE A 195 7.63 2.57 9.33
C ILE A 195 6.48 3.50 9.71
N PHE A 196 5.75 4.04 8.74
CA PHE A 196 4.57 4.89 8.95
C PHE A 196 3.52 4.21 9.82
N HIS A 197 3.22 2.94 9.56
CA HIS A 197 2.31 2.15 10.40
C HIS A 197 2.75 2.04 11.86
N CYS A 198 4.05 2.18 12.13
CA CYS A 198 4.62 2.10 13.47
C CYS A 198 4.63 3.44 14.19
N THR A 199 5.01 4.52 13.50
CA THR A 199 5.35 5.80 14.13
C THR A 199 4.46 6.96 13.70
N GLY A 200 3.92 6.91 12.48
CA GLY A 200 3.06 7.94 11.91
C GLY A 200 3.78 9.23 11.50
N PRO A 201 3.09 10.12 10.77
CA PRO A 201 3.71 11.16 9.94
C PRO A 201 4.40 12.26 10.73
N GLU A 202 4.12 12.37 12.03
CA GLU A 202 4.70 13.40 12.89
C GLU A 202 6.04 13.02 13.52
N SER A 203 6.51 11.78 13.34
CA SER A 203 7.64 11.23 14.07
C SER A 203 9.00 11.59 13.50
N HIS A 204 10.04 11.37 14.30
CA HIS A 204 11.43 11.54 13.88
C HIS A 204 11.83 10.49 12.81
N GLU A 205 11.28 9.28 12.89
CA GLU A 205 11.47 8.19 11.94
C GLU A 205 10.98 8.55 10.56
N GLU A 206 9.75 9.07 10.44
CA GLU A 206 9.20 9.47 9.13
C GLU A 206 10.01 10.59 8.49
N ALA A 207 10.42 11.59 9.29
CA ALA A 207 11.32 12.63 8.80
C ALA A 207 12.67 12.07 8.31
N GLU A 208 13.24 11.08 9.01
CA GLU A 208 14.49 10.44 8.60
C GLU A 208 14.33 9.49 7.40
N VAL A 209 13.18 8.80 7.27
CA VAL A 209 12.85 7.98 6.10
C VAL A 209 12.84 8.85 4.86
N GLU A 210 12.25 10.05 4.91
CA GLU A 210 12.23 10.97 3.78
C GLU A 210 13.63 11.46 3.40
N MET A 211 14.49 11.79 4.37
CA MET A 211 15.90 12.14 4.11
C MET A 211 16.68 10.98 3.48
N THR A 212 16.44 9.76 3.95
CA THR A 212 17.10 8.55 3.46
C THR A 212 16.61 8.20 2.06
N LEU A 213 15.30 8.31 1.82
CA LEU A 213 14.66 8.04 0.55
C LEU A 213 15.14 8.99 -0.55
N ASP A 214 15.25 10.29 -0.26
CA ASP A 214 15.80 11.27 -1.20
C ASP A 214 17.20 10.87 -1.69
N ASN A 215 18.08 10.47 -0.75
CA ASN A 215 19.42 9.99 -1.08
C ASN A 215 19.40 8.69 -1.90
N TYR A 216 18.52 7.74 -1.58
CA TYR A 216 18.40 6.50 -2.35
C TYR A 216 17.86 6.73 -3.76
N LEU A 217 16.89 7.61 -3.93
CA LEU A 217 16.39 8.00 -5.24
C LEU A 217 17.50 8.67 -6.07
N ALA A 218 18.28 9.57 -5.50
CA ALA A 218 19.41 10.20 -6.20
C ALA A 218 20.45 9.17 -6.68
N GLN A 219 20.78 8.17 -5.86
CA GLN A 219 21.69 7.07 -6.22
C GLN A 219 21.10 6.17 -7.31
N PHE A 220 19.81 5.81 -7.19
CA PHE A 220 19.11 5.01 -8.18
C PHE A 220 19.07 5.70 -9.55
N MET A 221 18.71 6.98 -9.58
CA MET A 221 18.70 7.79 -10.79
C MET A 221 20.09 7.85 -11.43
N THR A 222 21.15 8.04 -10.62
CA THR A 222 22.55 8.02 -11.11
C THR A 222 22.91 6.65 -11.72
N ALA A 223 22.46 5.56 -11.12
CA ALA A 223 22.70 4.21 -11.63
C ALA A 223 22.00 3.96 -12.98
N LEU A 224 20.76 4.44 -13.15
CA LEU A 224 20.05 4.37 -14.44
C LEU A 224 20.73 5.25 -15.50
N GLU A 225 21.08 6.49 -15.14
CA GLU A 225 21.72 7.47 -16.01
C GLU A 225 23.15 7.07 -16.47
N THR A 226 23.73 6.03 -15.87
CA THR A 226 25.01 5.45 -16.31
C THR A 226 24.89 4.70 -17.64
N ASN A 227 23.74 4.10 -17.93
CA ASN A 227 23.54 3.29 -19.14
C ASN A 227 22.49 3.90 -20.10
N VAL A 228 21.61 4.75 -19.60
CA VAL A 228 20.56 5.41 -20.39
C VAL A 228 20.76 6.92 -20.32
N PRO A 229 20.82 7.64 -21.45
CA PRO A 229 20.92 9.09 -21.41
C PRO A 229 19.74 9.70 -20.64
N LYS A 230 20.01 10.65 -19.75
CA LYS A 230 18.99 11.28 -18.89
C LYS A 230 17.78 11.80 -19.68
N GLN A 231 18.00 12.31 -20.90
CA GLN A 231 16.92 12.82 -21.73
C GLN A 231 15.93 11.73 -22.21
N ASP A 232 16.31 10.47 -22.14
CA ASP A 232 15.53 9.32 -22.59
C ASP A 232 14.81 8.62 -21.42
N ILE A 233 14.94 9.15 -20.19
CA ILE A 233 14.26 8.64 -19.00
C ILE A 233 13.11 9.58 -18.59
N LEU A 234 11.93 9.00 -18.36
CA LEU A 234 10.82 9.66 -17.69
C LEU A 234 10.63 9.05 -16.30
N TYR A 235 10.89 9.85 -15.26
CA TYR A 235 10.63 9.49 -13.88
C TYR A 235 9.21 9.91 -13.51
N VAL A 236 8.49 9.00 -12.85
CA VAL A 236 7.14 9.22 -12.32
C VAL A 236 7.12 8.69 -10.89
N LEU A 237 6.77 9.54 -9.95
CA LEU A 237 6.62 9.17 -8.53
C LEU A 237 5.21 9.49 -8.08
N ALA A 238 4.58 8.54 -7.42
CA ALA A 238 3.28 8.69 -6.77
C ALA A 238 3.22 7.80 -5.53
N ALA A 239 2.14 7.89 -4.76
CA ALA A 239 1.85 6.96 -3.67
C ALA A 239 0.53 6.22 -3.95
N ASP A 240 0.40 5.01 -3.41
CA ASP A 240 -0.81 4.20 -3.45
C ASP A 240 -1.89 4.73 -2.48
N HIS A 241 -1.47 5.37 -1.38
CA HIS A 241 -2.33 6.08 -0.44
C HIS A 241 -1.54 7.13 0.36
N GLY A 242 -2.26 7.97 1.11
CA GLY A 242 -1.71 8.80 2.17
C GLY A 242 -1.73 8.06 3.51
N GLY A 243 -2.01 8.76 4.60
CA GLY A 243 -2.12 8.12 5.90
C GLY A 243 -2.65 9.05 6.98
N MET A 244 -3.23 8.46 8.02
CA MET A 244 -3.76 9.19 9.17
C MET A 244 -2.66 9.45 10.20
N SER A 245 -2.62 10.64 10.81
CA SER A 245 -1.87 10.87 12.05
C SER A 245 -2.33 9.94 13.17
N LEU A 246 -1.51 9.75 14.21
CA LEU A 246 -1.90 8.93 15.35
C LEU A 246 -3.17 9.51 16.01
N PRO A 247 -4.20 8.69 16.32
CA PRO A 247 -5.40 9.17 17.00
C PRO A 247 -5.09 9.95 18.28
N GLU A 248 -4.12 9.48 19.06
CA GLU A 248 -3.74 10.10 20.33
C GLU A 248 -3.05 11.46 20.13
N TYR A 249 -2.22 11.60 19.10
CA TYR A 249 -1.65 12.90 18.71
C TYR A 249 -2.74 13.88 18.28
N LEU A 250 -3.70 13.42 17.47
CA LEU A 250 -4.83 14.25 17.05
C LEU A 250 -5.68 14.72 18.24
N GLN A 251 -5.91 13.85 19.24
CA GLN A 251 -6.58 14.21 20.48
C GLN A 251 -5.85 15.31 21.25
N GLU A 252 -4.51 15.23 21.34
CA GLU A 252 -3.68 16.28 21.95
C GLU A 252 -3.80 17.62 21.21
N LYS A 253 -4.10 17.60 19.90
CA LYS A 253 -4.39 18.81 19.09
C LYS A 253 -5.85 19.25 19.14
N GLY A 254 -6.69 18.60 19.95
CA GLY A 254 -8.11 18.94 20.11
C GLY A 254 -9.01 18.45 18.97
N ILE A 255 -8.54 17.50 18.16
CA ILE A 255 -9.33 16.83 17.13
C ILE A 255 -10.02 15.61 17.76
N ASP A 256 -11.29 15.40 17.44
CA ASP A 256 -12.09 14.28 17.93
C ASP A 256 -11.73 12.97 17.21
N ALA A 257 -10.51 12.49 17.46
CA ALA A 257 -9.96 11.27 16.89
C ALA A 257 -10.00 10.13 17.91
N HIS A 258 -10.19 8.89 17.44
CA HIS A 258 -10.29 7.73 18.34
C HIS A 258 -9.69 6.47 17.73
N ARG A 259 -8.99 5.69 18.56
CA ARG A 259 -8.65 4.31 18.26
C ARG A 259 -9.82 3.39 18.64
N ARG A 260 -10.48 2.85 17.63
CA ARG A 260 -11.75 2.11 17.76
C ARG A 260 -11.63 0.61 17.52
N GLY A 261 -10.45 0.03 17.28
CA GLY A 261 -10.36 -1.38 16.87
C GLY A 261 -11.00 -2.40 17.82
N VAL A 262 -10.85 -2.23 19.14
CA VAL A 262 -11.53 -3.09 20.13
C VAL A 262 -13.05 -2.89 20.08
N GLN A 263 -13.51 -1.64 20.01
CA GLN A 263 -14.93 -1.30 19.92
C GLN A 263 -15.55 -1.81 18.62
N ALA A 264 -14.85 -1.67 17.49
CA ALA A 264 -15.27 -2.16 16.18
C ALA A 264 -15.41 -3.68 16.17
N LYS A 265 -14.47 -4.41 16.78
CA LYS A 265 -14.57 -5.87 16.94
C LYS A 265 -15.79 -6.28 17.77
N ILE A 266 -16.00 -5.64 18.92
CA ILE A 266 -17.17 -5.91 19.79
C ILE A 266 -18.46 -5.60 19.04
N PHE A 267 -18.53 -4.46 18.36
CA PHE A 267 -19.68 -4.06 17.56
C PHE A 267 -19.97 -5.06 16.44
N ARG A 268 -18.96 -5.47 15.67
CA ARG A 268 -19.07 -6.49 14.62
C ARG A 268 -19.68 -7.78 15.15
N ASP A 269 -19.13 -8.31 16.24
CA ASP A 269 -19.58 -9.58 16.83
C ASP A 269 -21.02 -9.46 17.40
N SER A 270 -21.34 -8.30 17.99
CA SER A 270 -22.70 -7.98 18.46
C SER A 270 -23.69 -7.86 17.31
N LEU A 271 -23.35 -7.14 16.24
CA LEU A 271 -24.19 -6.98 15.05
C LEU A 271 -24.43 -8.33 14.37
N LYS A 272 -23.39 -9.15 14.20
CA LYS A 272 -23.52 -10.52 13.69
C LYS A 272 -24.55 -11.31 14.49
N THR A 273 -24.39 -11.33 15.83
CA THR A 273 -25.31 -12.03 16.74
C THR A 273 -26.74 -11.49 16.61
N ALA A 274 -26.91 -10.18 16.50
CA ALA A 274 -28.21 -9.54 16.39
C ALA A 274 -28.93 -9.90 15.07
N ILE A 275 -28.21 -9.94 13.95
CA ILE A 275 -28.75 -10.37 12.65
C ILE A 275 -29.18 -11.85 12.71
N LEU A 276 -28.36 -12.72 13.29
CA LEU A 276 -28.67 -14.15 13.41
C LEU A 276 -29.91 -14.41 14.26
N ASN A 277 -30.04 -13.70 15.39
CA ASN A 277 -31.22 -13.77 16.23
C ASN A 277 -32.48 -13.26 15.51
N LYS A 278 -32.36 -12.15 14.77
CA LYS A 278 -33.47 -11.60 13.97
C LYS A 278 -33.94 -12.58 12.89
N CYS A 279 -33.00 -13.29 12.26
CA CYS A 279 -33.30 -14.26 11.21
C CYS A 279 -33.56 -15.68 11.74
N GLN A 280 -33.38 -15.92 13.04
CA GLN A 280 -33.49 -17.23 13.70
C GLN A 280 -32.65 -18.31 13.00
N THR A 281 -31.38 -18.00 12.75
CA THR A 281 -30.49 -18.85 11.95
C THR A 281 -29.06 -18.92 12.50
N SER A 282 -28.16 -19.59 11.79
CA SER A 282 -26.75 -19.80 12.16
C SER A 282 -25.78 -18.92 11.36
N ASP A 283 -24.52 -18.90 11.79
CA ASP A 283 -23.40 -18.20 11.15
C ASP A 283 -23.24 -18.48 9.66
N SER A 284 -23.76 -19.60 9.15
CA SER A 284 -23.77 -19.97 7.72
C SER A 284 -24.48 -18.95 6.82
N LEU A 285 -25.24 -18.01 7.41
CA LEU A 285 -25.82 -16.85 6.72
C LEU A 285 -24.78 -15.91 6.11
N PHE A 286 -23.53 -15.93 6.61
CA PHE A 286 -22.45 -15.08 6.14
C PHE A 286 -21.37 -15.90 5.45
N LEU A 287 -20.92 -15.46 4.29
CA LEU A 287 -19.69 -15.96 3.67
C LEU A 287 -18.46 -15.43 4.41
N ALA A 288 -18.52 -14.18 4.85
CA ALA A 288 -17.49 -13.53 5.64
C ALA A 288 -18.08 -12.31 6.37
N PHE A 289 -17.40 -11.91 7.45
CA PHE A 289 -17.66 -10.66 8.16
C PHE A 289 -16.31 -10.06 8.56
N GLN A 290 -15.75 -9.21 7.70
CA GLN A 290 -14.36 -8.73 7.79
C GLN A 290 -14.32 -7.24 8.09
N THR A 291 -13.56 -6.86 9.12
CA THR A 291 -13.60 -5.50 9.68
C THR A 291 -15.04 -5.12 10.03
N LEU A 292 -15.76 -4.40 9.16
CA LEU A 292 -17.19 -4.13 9.29
C LEU A 292 -18.00 -4.51 8.03
N ASP A 293 -17.35 -5.04 7.00
CA ASP A 293 -17.97 -5.47 5.76
C ASP A 293 -18.67 -6.82 5.95
N ILE A 294 -19.89 -6.91 5.40
CA ILE A 294 -20.76 -8.07 5.54
C ILE A 294 -20.89 -8.74 4.17
N TYR A 295 -20.44 -9.98 4.06
CA TYR A 295 -20.59 -10.82 2.87
C TYR A 295 -21.68 -11.86 3.13
N TRP A 296 -22.76 -11.79 2.37
CA TRP A 296 -23.98 -12.56 2.56
C TRP A 296 -23.94 -13.88 1.79
N ASN A 297 -24.46 -14.96 2.38
CA ASN A 297 -24.59 -16.24 1.71
C ASN A 297 -25.99 -16.39 1.10
N ASP A 298 -26.17 -15.94 -0.14
CA ASP A 298 -27.47 -15.97 -0.83
C ASP A 298 -28.05 -17.39 -0.92
N VAL A 299 -27.23 -18.41 -1.20
CA VAL A 299 -27.66 -19.82 -1.28
C VAL A 299 -28.25 -20.29 0.04
N PHE A 300 -27.57 -19.99 1.15
CA PHE A 300 -28.06 -20.38 2.46
C PHE A 300 -29.32 -19.60 2.85
N ALA A 301 -29.36 -18.30 2.58
CA ALA A 301 -30.49 -17.44 2.89
C ALA A 301 -31.77 -17.88 2.15
N GLU A 302 -31.67 -18.17 0.85
CA GLU A 302 -32.77 -18.67 0.03
C GLU A 302 -33.33 -20.00 0.56
N ALA A 303 -32.44 -20.94 0.92
CA ALA A 303 -32.83 -22.24 1.47
C ALA A 303 -33.59 -22.14 2.81
N HIS A 304 -33.41 -21.03 3.54
CA HIS A 304 -34.08 -20.76 4.83
C HIS A 304 -35.19 -19.70 4.70
N GLY A 305 -35.52 -19.25 3.48
CA GLY A 305 -36.56 -18.24 3.24
C GLY A 305 -36.24 -16.85 3.80
N ILE A 306 -34.95 -16.53 4.00
CA ILE A 306 -34.50 -15.24 4.55
C ILE A 306 -34.27 -14.27 3.39
N GLN A 307 -35.01 -13.17 3.40
CA GLN A 307 -34.87 -12.10 2.40
C GLN A 307 -33.84 -11.06 2.85
N LYS A 308 -32.91 -10.70 1.97
CA LYS A 308 -31.86 -9.70 2.23
C LYS A 308 -32.45 -8.34 2.64
N SER A 309 -33.54 -7.92 2.00
CA SER A 309 -34.28 -6.70 2.33
C SER A 309 -34.87 -6.67 3.74
N ALA A 310 -35.07 -7.84 4.38
CA ALA A 310 -35.59 -7.92 5.74
C ALA A 310 -34.56 -7.52 6.82
N VAL A 311 -33.26 -7.53 6.46
CA VAL A 311 -32.16 -7.15 7.37
C VAL A 311 -31.49 -5.83 7.01
N ASP A 312 -31.70 -5.30 5.80
CA ASP A 312 -31.05 -4.08 5.32
C ASP A 312 -31.28 -2.87 6.26
N GLN A 313 -32.55 -2.52 6.49
CA GLN A 313 -32.91 -1.42 7.40
C GLN A 313 -32.42 -1.69 8.84
N PHE A 314 -32.43 -2.96 9.27
CA PHE A 314 -31.98 -3.33 10.61
C PHE A 314 -30.48 -3.12 10.78
N ILE A 315 -29.65 -3.58 9.83
CA ILE A 315 -28.20 -3.38 9.84
C ILE A 315 -27.89 -1.89 9.90
N ARG A 316 -28.53 -1.10 9.03
CA ARG A 316 -28.36 0.36 9.01
C ARG A 316 -28.72 0.99 10.36
N GLN A 317 -29.84 0.62 10.95
CA GLN A 317 -30.28 1.18 12.24
C GLN A 317 -29.36 0.78 13.40
N GLU A 318 -28.89 -0.47 13.46
CA GLU A 318 -27.96 -0.90 14.51
C GLU A 318 -26.59 -0.23 14.37
N ALA A 319 -26.09 -0.09 13.14
CA ALA A 319 -24.83 0.59 12.87
C ALA A 319 -24.87 2.08 13.20
N LEU A 320 -25.91 2.80 12.76
CA LEU A 320 -26.03 4.24 13.00
C LEU A 320 -26.37 4.62 14.46
N LYS A 321 -26.51 3.65 15.37
CA LYS A 321 -26.50 3.92 16.83
C LYS A 321 -25.10 4.22 17.35
N GLN A 322 -24.07 3.82 16.62
CA GLN A 322 -22.69 4.14 16.95
C GLN A 322 -22.35 5.53 16.42
N ASP A 323 -21.91 6.43 17.30
CA ASP A 323 -21.50 7.79 16.95
C ASP A 323 -20.28 7.84 16.01
N TRP A 324 -19.45 6.80 16.02
CA TRP A 324 -18.26 6.64 15.19
C TRP A 324 -18.53 5.95 13.84
N ILE A 325 -19.78 5.69 13.45
CA ILE A 325 -20.15 5.17 12.13
C ILE A 325 -20.77 6.30 11.30
N ALA A 326 -20.17 6.61 10.14
CA ALA A 326 -20.66 7.65 9.25
C ALA A 326 -21.79 7.17 8.34
N ALA A 327 -21.64 5.96 7.78
CA ALA A 327 -22.58 5.47 6.78
C ALA A 327 -22.62 3.94 6.70
N VAL A 328 -23.72 3.44 6.15
CA VAL A 328 -23.86 2.06 5.69
C VAL A 328 -24.41 2.10 4.27
N TYR A 329 -23.71 1.46 3.35
CA TYR A 329 -24.14 1.30 1.96
C TYR A 329 -24.39 -0.18 1.69
N SER A 330 -25.58 -0.50 1.18
CA SER A 330 -25.89 -1.85 0.70
C SER A 330 -25.40 -2.05 -0.73
N ARG A 331 -25.26 -3.30 -1.17
CA ARG A 331 -24.99 -3.67 -2.57
C ARG A 331 -25.94 -2.98 -3.53
N GLU A 332 -27.24 -2.97 -3.23
CA GLU A 332 -28.25 -2.37 -4.10
C GLU A 332 -28.03 -0.85 -4.27
N GLN A 333 -27.56 -0.17 -3.21
CA GLN A 333 -27.17 1.24 -3.30
C GLN A 333 -25.86 1.43 -4.07
N LEU A 334 -24.87 0.55 -3.90
CA LEU A 334 -23.59 0.66 -4.58
C LEU A 334 -23.67 0.30 -6.08
N ASP A 335 -24.62 -0.55 -6.47
CA ASP A 335 -24.94 -0.84 -7.87
C ASP A 335 -25.69 0.32 -8.56
N ASP A 336 -26.34 1.23 -7.81
CA ASP A 336 -27.05 2.40 -8.33
C ASP A 336 -26.40 3.74 -7.94
N TYR A 337 -25.61 4.27 -8.86
CA TYR A 337 -24.83 5.49 -8.66
C TYR A 337 -25.70 6.75 -8.56
N THR A 338 -26.98 6.69 -8.96
CA THR A 338 -27.83 7.90 -9.06
C THR A 338 -28.17 8.54 -7.71
N HIS A 339 -28.09 7.76 -6.64
CA HIS A 339 -28.52 8.17 -5.30
C HIS A 339 -27.39 8.18 -4.26
N LEU A 340 -26.15 7.95 -4.68
CA LEU A 340 -25.00 7.98 -3.78
C LEU A 340 -24.59 9.42 -3.44
N ASP A 341 -24.31 9.65 -2.16
CA ASP A 341 -23.64 10.87 -1.71
C ASP A 341 -22.13 10.81 -2.04
N SER A 342 -21.40 11.87 -1.70
CA SER A 342 -19.97 11.94 -2.03
C SER A 342 -19.14 10.82 -1.39
N LEU A 343 -19.51 10.36 -0.21
CA LEU A 343 -18.85 9.25 0.47
C LEU A 343 -19.20 7.91 -0.21
N GLY A 344 -20.48 7.70 -0.54
CA GLY A 344 -20.98 6.52 -1.23
C GLY A 344 -20.34 6.36 -2.61
N MET A 345 -20.11 7.46 -3.33
CA MET A 345 -19.38 7.45 -4.60
C MET A 345 -17.93 6.97 -4.45
N LEU A 346 -17.25 7.32 -3.35
CA LEU A 346 -15.90 6.81 -3.07
C LEU A 346 -15.92 5.30 -2.80
N VAL A 347 -16.89 4.83 -2.01
CA VAL A 347 -17.09 3.41 -1.73
C VAL A 347 -17.43 2.64 -3.00
N ALA A 348 -18.31 3.16 -3.85
CA ALA A 348 -18.69 2.51 -5.11
C ALA A 348 -17.49 2.35 -6.05
N HIS A 349 -16.57 3.32 -6.11
CA HIS A 349 -15.35 3.20 -6.92
C HIS A 349 -14.33 2.17 -6.40
N SER A 350 -14.40 1.75 -5.15
CA SER A 350 -13.55 0.67 -4.59
C SER A 350 -14.28 -0.66 -4.43
N TRP A 351 -15.54 -0.73 -4.84
CA TRP A 351 -16.41 -1.89 -4.71
C TRP A 351 -16.61 -2.61 -6.05
N ASN A 352 -16.77 -3.93 -6.01
CA ASN A 352 -16.93 -4.75 -7.21
C ASN A 352 -18.26 -5.51 -7.17
N THR A 353 -19.07 -5.41 -8.23
CA THR A 353 -20.40 -6.05 -8.28
C THR A 353 -20.38 -7.57 -8.05
N ARG A 354 -19.30 -8.28 -8.41
CA ARG A 354 -19.21 -9.74 -8.20
C ARG A 354 -18.56 -10.15 -6.89
N LYS A 355 -17.60 -9.36 -6.41
CA LYS A 355 -16.70 -9.74 -5.29
C LYS A 355 -16.88 -8.90 -4.04
N GLY A 356 -17.52 -7.74 -4.14
CA GLY A 356 -17.69 -6.79 -3.06
C GLY A 356 -18.69 -7.26 -2.02
N ALA A 357 -18.60 -6.67 -0.82
CA ALA A 357 -19.50 -6.95 0.29
C ALA A 357 -20.96 -6.57 -0.03
N ASP A 358 -21.91 -7.21 0.65
CA ASP A 358 -23.34 -6.87 0.55
C ASP A 358 -23.70 -5.64 1.36
N TRP A 359 -22.95 -5.37 2.42
CA TRP A 359 -22.97 -4.09 3.14
C TRP A 359 -21.56 -3.65 3.45
N VAL A 360 -21.29 -2.38 3.15
CA VAL A 360 -20.06 -1.67 3.53
C VAL A 360 -20.42 -0.67 4.63
N ILE A 361 -19.84 -0.84 5.81
CA ILE A 361 -20.04 0.05 6.95
C ILE A 361 -18.79 0.93 7.08
N VAL A 362 -18.99 2.23 6.95
CA VAL A 362 -17.90 3.21 6.91
C VAL A 362 -17.84 3.95 8.25
N GLN A 363 -16.66 3.91 8.88
CA GLN A 363 -16.36 4.68 10.08
C GLN A 363 -16.40 6.19 9.80
N ALA A 364 -16.71 6.98 10.82
CA ALA A 364 -16.56 8.44 10.78
C ALA A 364 -15.09 8.87 10.73
N GLU A 365 -14.86 10.10 10.29
CA GLU A 365 -13.51 10.66 10.13
C GLU A 365 -12.71 10.55 11.44
N TYR A 366 -11.41 10.27 11.31
CA TYR A 366 -10.49 10.10 12.44
C TYR A 366 -10.80 8.95 13.43
N ASN A 367 -11.61 7.97 13.03
CA ASN A 367 -11.83 6.74 13.81
C ASN A 367 -10.98 5.59 13.24
N TYR A 368 -9.83 5.30 13.86
CA TYR A 368 -8.91 4.26 13.38
C TYR A 368 -9.33 2.87 13.89
N LEU A 369 -9.59 1.93 12.97
CA LEU A 369 -10.19 0.62 13.30
C LEU A 369 -9.18 -0.49 13.64
N SER A 370 -7.88 -0.19 13.76
CA SER A 370 -6.87 -1.18 14.13
C SER A 370 -6.92 -1.52 15.63
N SER A 371 -6.70 -2.79 15.95
CA SER A 371 -6.61 -3.28 17.33
C SER A 371 -5.23 -3.11 17.95
N LEU A 372 -4.22 -2.69 17.18
CA LEU A 372 -2.90 -2.38 17.74
C LEU A 372 -3.02 -1.15 18.65
N PRO A 373 -2.43 -1.17 19.86
CA PRO A 373 -2.58 -0.09 20.84
C PRO A 373 -1.83 1.20 20.48
N LYS A 374 -1.01 1.16 19.43
CA LYS A 374 -0.05 2.20 19.04
C LYS A 374 0.11 2.25 17.53
N GLY A 375 0.76 3.30 17.03
CA GLY A 375 0.94 3.55 15.61
C GLY A 375 -0.36 3.88 14.91
N THR A 376 -0.30 3.93 13.58
CA THR A 376 -1.40 4.41 12.74
C THR A 376 -1.52 3.59 11.46
N GLY A 377 -2.26 4.08 10.47
CA GLY A 377 -2.45 3.44 9.19
C GLY A 377 -3.35 4.27 8.27
N HIS A 378 -3.98 3.56 7.34
CA HIS A 378 -4.78 4.11 6.26
C HIS A 378 -5.93 3.15 5.92
N GLY A 379 -6.67 3.47 4.86
CA GLY A 379 -7.77 2.67 4.33
C GLY A 379 -9.15 3.28 4.56
N ALA A 380 -9.22 4.52 5.03
CA ALA A 380 -10.44 5.28 5.18
C ALA A 380 -10.69 6.18 3.95
N PRO A 381 -11.95 6.48 3.60
CA PRO A 381 -12.30 7.31 2.43
C PRO A 381 -12.18 8.82 2.74
N TYR A 382 -11.15 9.22 3.48
CA TYR A 382 -10.93 10.59 3.94
C TYR A 382 -9.68 11.21 3.33
N TYR A 383 -9.59 12.54 3.37
CA TYR A 383 -8.58 13.29 2.62
C TYR A 383 -7.14 12.87 2.97
N TYR A 384 -6.86 12.61 4.24
CA TYR A 384 -5.53 12.21 4.71
C TYR A 384 -5.04 10.89 4.07
N ASP A 385 -5.94 9.98 3.71
CA ASP A 385 -5.62 8.70 3.05
C ASP A 385 -5.67 8.79 1.53
N MET A 386 -6.41 9.74 0.95
CA MET A 386 -6.63 9.84 -0.49
C MET A 386 -5.73 10.86 -1.20
N HIS A 387 -5.13 11.79 -0.47
CA HIS A 387 -4.31 12.85 -1.05
C HIS A 387 -2.85 12.41 -1.14
N VAL A 388 -2.40 12.13 -2.36
CA VAL A 388 -1.05 11.62 -2.65
C VAL A 388 -0.29 12.52 -3.64
N PRO A 389 1.05 12.54 -3.59
CA PRO A 389 1.83 13.25 -4.58
C PRO A 389 1.71 12.56 -5.96
N TRP A 390 1.86 13.36 -7.01
CA TRP A 390 2.17 12.88 -8.35
C TRP A 390 3.23 13.80 -8.96
N LEU A 391 4.46 13.29 -9.04
CA LEU A 391 5.62 13.99 -9.58
C LEU A 391 6.02 13.36 -10.91
N MET A 392 6.40 14.20 -11.88
CA MET A 392 6.93 13.76 -13.17
C MET A 392 8.18 14.56 -13.51
N MET A 393 9.24 13.89 -13.93
CA MET A 393 10.49 14.52 -14.35
C MET A 393 11.06 13.81 -15.59
N GLY A 394 11.34 14.58 -16.65
CA GLY A 394 11.89 14.04 -17.90
C GLY A 394 11.86 15.07 -19.02
N THR A 395 12.34 14.68 -20.19
CA THR A 395 12.43 15.57 -21.36
C THR A 395 11.06 16.04 -21.83
N GLY A 396 10.98 17.33 -22.17
CA GLY A 396 9.76 17.97 -22.65
C GLY A 396 8.75 18.33 -21.55
N LEU A 397 9.09 18.13 -20.27
CA LEU A 397 8.33 18.65 -19.14
C LEU A 397 8.94 19.97 -18.66
N LYS A 398 8.08 20.95 -18.36
CA LYS A 398 8.49 22.24 -17.77
C LYS A 398 8.29 22.18 -16.25
N PRO A 399 9.22 22.70 -15.43
CA PRO A 399 9.00 22.81 -13.98
C PRO A 399 7.74 23.64 -13.68
N GLN A 400 6.78 23.04 -12.99
CA GLN A 400 5.56 23.70 -12.55
C GLN A 400 4.90 22.93 -11.41
N SER A 401 4.06 23.62 -10.63
CA SER A 401 3.19 23.00 -9.64
C SER A 401 1.74 23.13 -10.08
N ILE A 402 1.06 21.99 -10.23
CA ILE A 402 -0.35 21.94 -10.61
C ILE A 402 -1.16 21.69 -9.35
N ARG A 403 -2.06 22.63 -9.02
CA ARG A 403 -2.98 22.51 -7.87
C ARG A 403 -4.38 22.02 -8.27
N GLN A 404 -4.60 21.79 -9.56
CA GLN A 404 -5.87 21.23 -10.04
C GLN A 404 -6.02 19.80 -9.53
N LYS A 405 -7.22 19.46 -9.05
CA LYS A 405 -7.55 18.10 -8.63
C LYS A 405 -7.41 17.12 -9.80
N VAL A 406 -6.61 16.10 -9.59
CA VAL A 406 -6.40 14.93 -10.47
C VAL A 406 -6.55 13.64 -9.63
N ARG A 407 -6.61 12.48 -10.27
CA ARG A 407 -6.73 11.18 -9.59
C ARG A 407 -5.57 10.27 -9.99
N THR A 408 -5.19 9.33 -9.14
CA THR A 408 -4.15 8.32 -9.47
C THR A 408 -4.47 7.51 -10.71
N ILE A 409 -5.74 7.23 -10.97
CA ILE A 409 -6.21 6.57 -12.20
C ILE A 409 -5.98 7.39 -13.48
N ASP A 410 -5.69 8.68 -13.37
CA ASP A 410 -5.35 9.55 -14.51
C ASP A 410 -3.85 9.38 -14.93
N ILE A 411 -3.01 8.72 -14.11
CA ILE A 411 -1.58 8.50 -14.39
C ILE A 411 -1.39 7.63 -15.63
N ALA A 412 -1.95 6.42 -15.65
CA ALA A 412 -1.77 5.47 -16.74
C ALA A 412 -2.20 6.01 -18.11
N PRO A 413 -3.39 6.63 -18.31
CA PRO A 413 -3.75 7.23 -19.60
C PRO A 413 -2.88 8.43 -19.98
N THR A 414 -2.36 9.20 -19.00
CA THR A 414 -1.42 10.29 -19.28
C THR A 414 -0.08 9.75 -19.80
N LEU A 415 0.45 8.70 -19.17
CA LEU A 415 1.67 8.02 -19.65
C LEU A 415 1.44 7.34 -20.99
N ALA A 416 0.25 6.77 -21.20
CA ALA A 416 -0.12 6.17 -22.48
C ALA A 416 -0.05 7.18 -23.63
N GLU A 417 -0.57 8.40 -23.42
CA GLU A 417 -0.49 9.49 -24.40
C GLU A 417 0.97 9.91 -24.67
N ILE A 418 1.81 10.00 -23.63
CA ILE A 418 3.24 10.32 -23.77
C ILE A 418 3.97 9.25 -24.60
N LEU A 419 3.69 7.97 -24.33
CA LEU A 419 4.31 6.82 -24.98
C LEU A 419 3.68 6.49 -26.35
N LYS A 420 2.63 7.22 -26.74
CA LYS A 420 1.84 6.99 -27.95
C LYS A 420 1.32 5.55 -28.03
N VAL A 421 0.84 5.02 -26.91
CA VAL A 421 0.19 3.70 -26.83
C VAL A 421 -1.31 3.89 -26.66
N THR A 422 -2.11 2.99 -27.23
CA THR A 422 -3.57 3.11 -27.19
C THR A 422 -4.11 2.38 -25.97
N PRO A 423 -4.69 3.08 -24.98
CA PRO A 423 -5.33 2.42 -23.85
C PRO A 423 -6.68 1.79 -24.26
N PRO A 424 -7.27 0.93 -23.42
CA PRO A 424 -8.65 0.47 -23.57
C PRO A 424 -9.66 1.62 -23.60
N ASN A 425 -10.77 1.44 -24.29
CA ASN A 425 -11.80 2.48 -24.46
C ASN A 425 -12.65 2.75 -23.19
N HIS A 426 -12.47 1.97 -22.12
CA HIS A 426 -13.31 1.98 -20.92
C HIS A 426 -12.50 2.25 -19.64
N LEU A 427 -11.66 3.29 -19.67
CA LEU A 427 -10.94 3.75 -18.47
C LEU A 427 -11.79 4.75 -17.69
N ASP A 428 -11.78 4.62 -16.36
CA ASP A 428 -12.32 5.64 -15.45
C ASP A 428 -11.44 6.90 -15.41
N GLY A 429 -10.14 6.70 -15.60
CA GLY A 429 -9.13 7.74 -15.68
C GLY A 429 -9.09 8.40 -17.05
N LYS A 430 -8.58 9.63 -17.09
CA LYS A 430 -8.37 10.37 -18.34
C LYS A 430 -6.96 10.94 -18.40
N SER A 431 -6.42 11.08 -19.60
CA SER A 431 -5.15 11.78 -19.75
C SER A 431 -5.29 13.24 -19.30
N VAL A 432 -4.31 13.69 -18.51
CA VAL A 432 -4.13 15.08 -18.13
C VAL A 432 -2.83 15.65 -18.72
N LEU A 433 -2.35 15.08 -19.84
CA LEU A 433 -1.11 15.49 -20.49
C LEU A 433 -1.09 17.00 -20.79
N SER A 434 -2.24 17.57 -21.17
CA SER A 434 -2.40 19.00 -21.43
C SER A 434 -2.12 19.89 -20.22
N LEU A 435 -2.16 19.37 -19.00
CA LEU A 435 -1.79 20.10 -17.79
C LEU A 435 -0.26 20.10 -17.59
N VAL A 436 0.43 19.04 -17.98
CA VAL A 436 1.87 18.86 -17.71
C VAL A 436 2.77 19.28 -18.88
N ARG A 437 2.25 19.29 -20.11
CA ARG A 437 2.92 19.79 -21.33
C ARG A 437 2.15 20.98 -21.91
N ASN A 438 2.57 22.19 -21.53
CA ASN A 438 2.13 23.46 -22.14
C ASN A 438 2.95 23.81 -23.39
#